data_AF-A0A3D1SW38-F1
#
_entry.id   AF-A0A3D1SW38-F1
#
_cell.length_a   1.000
_cell.length_b   1.000
_cell.length_c   1.000
_cell.angle_alpha   90.00
_cell.angle_beta   90.00
_cell.angle_gamma   90.00
#
_symmetry.space_group_name_H-M   'P 1'
#
loop_
_entity.id
_entity.type
_entity.pdbx_description
1 polymer ?
#
loop_
_entity_poly.entity_id
_entity_poly.type
_entity_poly.pdbx_seq_one_letter_code
_entity_poly.pdbx_strand_id
1 'polypeptide(L)' 'MNDFLAQLGLPPGDPSNFHRALTHSSYAYEAGTADNERLEFLGDAVVGLA' A
#
# COMPACT_ATOMS: atom_id res chain seq x y z
N MET A 1 0.88 -10.58 7.28
CA MET A 1 0.71 -9.98 5.93
C MET A 1 -0.14 -10.90 5.05
N ASN A 2 0.30 -12.13 4.78
CA ASN A 2 -0.44 -13.05 3.90
C ASN A 2 -1.88 -13.34 4.37
N ASP A 3 -2.09 -13.58 5.67
CA ASP A 3 -3.44 -13.80 6.21
C ASP A 3 -4.36 -12.57 6.05
N PHE A 4 -3.79 -11.38 6.22
CA PHE A 4 -4.51 -10.12 6.02
C PHE A 4 -4.88 -9.91 4.54
N LEU A 5 -3.96 -10.17 3.62
CA LEU A 5 -4.22 -10.07 2.18
C LEU A 5 -5.27 -11.09 1.73
N ALA A 6 -5.22 -12.31 2.28
CA ALA A 6 -6.22 -13.34 2.03
C ALA A 6 -7.62 -12.92 2.53
N GLN A 7 -7.71 -12.28 3.69
CA GLN A 7 -8.97 -11.72 4.20
C GLN A 7 -9.53 -10.61 3.31
N LEU A 8 -8.67 -9.82 2.68
CA LEU A 8 -9.05 -8.79 1.71
C LEU A 8 -9.38 -9.35 0.31
N GLY A 9 -9.24 -10.66 0.09
CA GLY A 9 -9.40 -11.27 -1.22
C GLY A 9 -8.35 -10.82 -2.25
N LEU A 10 -7.24 -10.24 -1.80
CA LEU A 10 -6.17 -9.75 -2.68
C LEU A 10 -5.25 -10.91 -3.08
N PRO A 11 -4.91 -11.05 -4.38
CA PRO A 11 -4.02 -12.09 -4.83
C PRO A 11 -2.59 -11.87 -4.29
N PRO A 12 -1.78 -12.93 -4.21
CA PRO A 12 -0.35 -12.78 -3.93
C PRO A 12 0.28 -11.89 -5.00
N GLY A 13 1.02 -10.89 -4.55
CA GLY A 13 1.75 -9.94 -5.39
C GLY A 13 3.09 -9.60 -4.76
N ASP A 14 3.77 -8.57 -5.27
CA ASP A 14 5.03 -8.10 -4.67
C ASP A 14 4.77 -7.60 -3.23
N PRO A 15 5.35 -8.23 -2.20
CA PRO A 15 5.17 -7.83 -0.81
C PRO A 15 5.55 -6.38 -0.54
N SER A 16 6.52 -5.83 -1.28
CA SER A 16 7.00 -4.47 -1.09
C SER A 16 5.92 -3.42 -1.35
N ASN A 17 5.01 -3.67 -2.31
CA ASN A 17 3.89 -2.79 -2.60
C ASN A 17 2.89 -2.75 -1.45
N PHE A 18 2.59 -3.91 -0.83
CA PHE A 18 1.68 -3.97 0.31
C PHE A 18 2.29 -3.33 1.55
N HIS A 19 3.59 -3.56 1.80
CA HIS A 19 4.29 -2.89 2.90
C HIS A 19 4.25 -1.37 2.74
N ARG A 20 4.54 -0.88 1.53
CA ARG A 20 4.49 0.56 1.24
C ARG A 20 3.07 1.13 1.34
N ALA A 21 2.07 0.45 0.79
CA ALA A 21 0.66 0.88 0.87
C ALA A 21 0.15 0.99 2.32
N LEU A 22 0.69 0.18 3.22
CA LEU A 22 0.36 0.17 4.65
C LEU A 22 1.30 1.05 5.50
N THR A 23 2.17 1.85 4.89
CA THR A 23 3.12 2.72 5.59
C THR A 23 2.66 4.17 5.57
N HIS A 24 2.22 4.66 6.73
CA HIS A 24 1.86 6.07 6.93
C HIS A 24 3.11 6.97 6.93
N SER A 25 2.96 8.22 6.49
CA SER A 25 4.05 9.20 6.35
C SER A 25 4.82 9.48 7.65
N SER A 26 4.14 9.49 8.80
CA SER A 26 4.81 9.67 10.10
C SER A 26 5.79 8.54 10.42
N TYR A 27 5.39 7.29 10.17
CA TYR A 27 6.27 6.13 10.35
C TYR A 27 7.38 6.13 9.30
N ALA A 28 7.06 6.46 8.06
CA ALA A 28 8.02 6.53 6.96
C ALA A 28 9.15 7.52 7.26
N TYR A 29 8.79 8.67 7.82
CA TYR A 29 9.73 9.71 8.24
C TYR A 29 10.68 9.21 9.34
N GLU A 30 10.16 8.55 10.37
CA GLU A 30 10.97 8.02 11.47
C GLU A 30 11.88 6.84 11.03
N ALA A 31 11.36 5.97 10.16
CA ALA A 31 12.06 4.76 9.72
C ALA A 31 12.94 4.96 8.47
N GLY A 32 12.91 6.14 7.83
CA GLY A 32 13.67 6.42 6.61
C GLY A 32 13.24 5.56 5.41
N THR A 33 11.94 5.25 5.31
CA THR A 33 11.37 4.44 4.21
C THR A 33 10.39 5.26 3.38
N ALA A 34 9.87 4.68 2.29
CA ALA A 34 8.83 5.30 1.47
C ALA A 34 7.44 5.11 2.10
N ASP A 35 6.60 6.14 2.02
CA ASP A 35 5.19 6.11 2.42
C ASP A 35 4.24 5.66 1.30
N ASN A 36 2.96 5.64 1.66
CA ASN A 36 1.83 5.26 0.83
C ASN A 36 1.32 6.38 -0.10
N GLU A 37 1.70 7.66 0.07
CA GLU A 37 1.04 8.80 -0.61
C GLU A 37 1.08 8.69 -2.14
N ARG A 38 2.20 8.21 -2.70
CA ARG A 38 2.33 7.99 -4.15
C ARG A 38 1.44 6.86 -4.67
N LEU A 39 1.21 5.83 -3.85
CA LEU A 39 0.31 4.72 -4.20
C LEU A 39 -1.15 5.14 -4.04
N GLU A 40 -1.47 5.94 -3.02
CA GLU A 40 -2.78 6.55 -2.82
C GLU A 40 -3.17 7.41 -4.03
N PHE A 41 -2.29 8.33 -4.45
CA PHE A 41 -2.53 9.18 -5.62
C PHE A 41 -2.82 8.36 -6.90
N LEU A 42 -2.07 7.28 -7.14
CA LEU A 42 -2.34 6.39 -8.27
C LEU A 42 -3.65 5.62 -8.08
N GLY A 43 -3.92 5.14 -6.87
CA GLY A 43 -5.12 4.40 -6.52
C GLY A 43 -6.38 5.21 -6.77
N ASP A 44 -6.40 6.48 -6.39
CA ASP A 44 -7.52 7.39 -6.64
C ASP A 44 -7.85 7.51 -8.13
N ALA A 45 -6.82 7.67 -8.96
CA ALA A 45 -6.99 7.73 -10.42
C ALA A 45 -7.55 6.42 -10.98
N VAL A 46 -7.08 5.26 -10.49
CA VAL A 46 -7.56 3.95 -10.94
C VAL A 46 -9.00 3.69 -10.51
N VAL A 47 -9.35 4.01 -9.26
CA VAL A 47 -10.73 3.88 -8.75
C VAL A 47 -11.67 4.80 -9.53
N GLY A 48 -11.23 6.00 -9.89
CA GLY A 48 -12.01 6.92 -10.72
C GLY A 48 -12.28 6.46 -12.15
N LEU A 49 -11.60 5.41 -12.64
CA LEU A 49 -11.87 4.81 -13.96
C LEU A 49 -12.96 3.73 -13.93
N ALA A 50 -13.29 3.18 -12.76
CA ALA A 50 -14.24 2.08 -12.58
C ALA A 50 -15.67 2.58 -12.37
#